data_AF-A0A534U0F2-F1
#
_entry.id   AF-A0A534U0F2-F1
#
_cell.length_a   1.000
_cell.length_b   1.000
_cell.length_c   1.000
_cell.angle_alpha   90.00
_cell.angle_beta   90.00
_cell.angle_gamma   90.00
#
_symmetry.space_group_name_H-M   'P 1'
#
loop_
_entity.id
_entity.type
_entity.pdbx_description
1 polymer ?
#
loop_
_entity_poly.entity_id
_entity_poly.type
_entity_poly.pdbx_seq_one_letter_code
_entity_poly.pdbx_strand_id
1 'polypeptide(L)'
;MRDAFGLDWGFAQAIARGLLRAPRVLFTGSCLTQTGGHGDWREPHEEHPPIEGISGLIATPRRCDSPDEMRRAAREMLRTGAHAIKIMAGGGCISPTDELEHTQFTVEEMAAACYEARTVEKIAMAHVYTPQGILNAVRAGVGSIEHGNFLDEESAAAMRAAGVHFVPTLTTYELISAFGESQGIPRHMLEKINKARAGGRRSLEVARAAGLKICSGSDVLASMQPAKAMELSLKAAVLGAHAAILSATRTNAASFGMEGIPRISRAQKMDALSSQANIAGYKAVLIAAESLPKFFPMLMTAAGTVFAARALVIGAGVAGLQAIATARRLGAQVWGYDVRPIVKEQVESLGAKFLEFDLGVADAEDKGGYAKAL
;
A
#
# COMPACT_ATOMS: atom_id res chain seq x y z
N MET A 1 -4.37 -0.64 -8.02
CA MET A 1 -3.31 -1.66 -7.89
C MET A 1 -2.01 -0.99 -8.31
N ARG A 2 -0.94 -1.22 -7.53
CA ARG A 2 0.42 -0.92 -7.97
C ARG A 2 0.94 -2.13 -8.72
N ASP A 3 1.34 -1.93 -9.95
CA ASP A 3 2.15 -2.89 -10.67
C ASP A 3 3.61 -2.74 -10.23
N ALA A 4 4.31 -3.84 -10.01
CA ALA A 4 5.69 -3.81 -9.55
C ALA A 4 6.68 -3.78 -10.72
N PHE A 5 6.28 -4.28 -11.90
CA PHE A 5 6.83 -4.07 -13.23
C PHE A 5 6.03 -4.94 -14.21
N GLY A 6 5.99 -4.55 -15.48
CA GLY A 6 5.29 -5.30 -16.53
C GLY A 6 4.25 -4.45 -17.26
N LEU A 7 3.33 -3.85 -16.52
CA LEU A 7 2.30 -2.99 -17.11
C LEU A 7 2.89 -1.65 -17.54
N ASP A 8 2.36 -1.10 -18.62
CA ASP A 8 2.80 0.16 -19.20
C ASP A 8 1.66 1.18 -19.37
N TRP A 9 2.01 2.30 -19.99
CA TRP A 9 1.06 3.37 -20.27
C TRP A 9 -0.12 2.90 -21.14
N GLY A 10 0.11 1.99 -22.09
CA GLY A 10 -0.93 1.48 -22.98
C GLY A 10 -2.03 0.77 -22.20
N PHE A 11 -1.66 -0.11 -21.27
CA PHE A 11 -2.62 -0.76 -20.36
C PHE A 11 -3.36 0.26 -19.49
N ALA A 12 -2.64 1.23 -18.91
CA ALA A 12 -3.26 2.26 -18.10
C ALA A 12 -4.29 3.09 -18.89
N GLN A 13 -4.00 3.42 -20.15
CA GLN A 13 -4.93 4.12 -21.04
C GLN A 13 -6.13 3.27 -21.43
N ALA A 14 -5.92 1.99 -21.74
CA ALA A 14 -7.01 1.09 -22.08
C ALA A 14 -8.03 0.99 -20.93
N ILE A 15 -7.55 0.91 -19.69
CA ILE A 15 -8.39 0.94 -18.49
C ILE A 15 -9.08 2.30 -18.34
N ALA A 16 -8.33 3.40 -18.46
CA ALA A 16 -8.87 4.76 -18.30
C ALA A 16 -9.96 5.10 -19.34
N ARG A 17 -9.87 4.52 -20.54
CA ARG A 17 -10.84 4.67 -21.64
C ARG A 17 -11.99 3.66 -21.57
N GLY A 18 -12.01 2.77 -20.58
CA GLY A 18 -13.05 1.75 -20.41
C GLY A 18 -12.97 0.59 -21.40
N LEU A 19 -11.84 0.42 -22.10
CA LEU A 19 -11.61 -0.71 -23.02
C LEU A 19 -11.34 -2.02 -22.26
N LEU A 20 -10.83 -1.91 -21.02
CA LEU A 20 -10.58 -3.05 -20.13
C LEU A 20 -11.26 -2.82 -18.78
N ARG A 21 -11.96 -3.84 -18.29
CA ARG A 21 -12.51 -3.84 -16.92
C ARG A 21 -11.44 -4.30 -15.93
N ALA A 22 -10.76 -3.34 -15.32
CA ALA A 22 -9.73 -3.61 -14.31
C ALA A 22 -9.72 -2.52 -13.23
N PRO A 23 -9.08 -2.76 -12.06
CA PRO A 23 -8.79 -1.70 -11.12
C PRO A 23 -7.95 -0.61 -11.77
N ARG A 24 -7.98 0.61 -11.23
CA ARG A 24 -6.99 1.64 -11.59
C ARG A 24 -5.58 1.10 -11.36
N VAL A 25 -4.73 1.19 -12.38
CA VAL A 25 -3.33 0.73 -12.35
C VAL A 25 -2.40 1.91 -12.15
N LEU A 26 -1.50 1.79 -11.18
CA LEU A 26 -0.32 2.62 -11.00
C LEU A 26 0.86 1.80 -11.52
N PHE A 27 1.22 2.01 -12.78
CA PHE A 27 2.24 1.22 -13.47
C PHE A 27 3.65 1.78 -13.26
N THR A 28 4.65 0.91 -13.28
CA THR A 28 6.08 1.29 -13.20
C THR A 28 6.81 1.10 -14.53
N GLY A 29 6.24 0.36 -15.49
CA GLY A 29 6.93 -0.04 -16.71
C GLY A 29 7.95 -1.14 -16.42
N SER A 30 9.17 -1.01 -16.95
CA SER A 30 10.26 -1.94 -16.66
C SER A 30 10.88 -1.67 -15.28
N CYS A 31 11.37 -2.73 -14.63
CA CYS A 31 12.28 -2.58 -13.49
C CYS A 31 13.72 -2.29 -13.94
N LEU A 32 14.52 -1.74 -13.04
CA LEU A 32 15.96 -1.58 -13.19
C LEU A 32 16.68 -2.75 -12.50
N THR A 33 17.63 -3.37 -13.18
CA THR A 33 18.41 -4.52 -12.69
C THR A 33 19.87 -4.36 -13.09
N GLN A 34 20.80 -4.84 -12.27
CA GLN A 34 22.21 -4.94 -12.68
C GLN A 34 22.45 -6.18 -13.56
N THR A 35 23.61 -6.26 -14.18
CA THR A 35 24.10 -7.49 -14.81
C THR A 35 24.18 -8.61 -13.77
N GLY A 36 23.62 -9.78 -14.11
CA GLY A 36 23.49 -10.93 -13.21
C GLY A 36 22.52 -10.68 -12.03
N GLY A 37 21.72 -9.62 -12.10
CA GLY A 37 20.75 -9.27 -11.07
C GLY A 37 19.42 -10.02 -11.22
N HIS A 38 18.48 -9.74 -10.32
CA HIS A 38 17.19 -10.46 -10.27
C HIS A 38 16.34 -10.27 -11.55
N GLY A 39 16.49 -9.14 -12.23
CA GLY A 39 15.84 -8.88 -13.52
C GLY A 39 16.63 -9.37 -14.73
N ASP A 40 17.84 -9.93 -14.55
CA ASP A 40 18.65 -10.46 -15.62
C ASP A 40 18.30 -11.94 -15.84
N TRP A 41 17.41 -12.19 -16.80
CA TRP A 41 16.84 -13.52 -17.04
C TRP A 41 17.69 -14.41 -17.94
N ARG A 42 18.92 -13.99 -18.24
CA ARG A 42 19.85 -14.79 -19.02
C ARG A 42 20.39 -15.96 -18.21
N GLU A 43 20.51 -17.10 -18.87
CA GLU A 43 21.21 -18.25 -18.35
C GLU A 43 22.74 -17.99 -18.31
N PRO A 44 23.51 -18.70 -17.46
CA PRO A 44 24.95 -18.48 -17.32
C PRO A 44 25.77 -18.55 -18.62
N HIS A 45 25.24 -19.23 -19.65
CA HIS A 45 25.90 -19.43 -20.94
C HIS A 45 25.46 -18.44 -22.03
N GLU A 46 24.49 -17.57 -21.74
CA GLU A 46 23.92 -16.64 -22.71
C GLU A 46 24.68 -15.31 -22.75
N GLU A 47 25.36 -15.04 -23.86
CA GLU A 47 26.12 -13.79 -24.06
C GLU A 47 25.36 -12.75 -24.91
N HIS A 48 24.11 -13.04 -25.30
CA HIS A 48 23.34 -12.16 -26.16
C HIS A 48 22.97 -10.83 -25.46
N PRO A 49 22.76 -9.74 -26.23
CA PRO A 49 22.22 -8.51 -25.66
C PRO A 49 20.81 -8.75 -25.08
N PRO A 50 20.37 -7.97 -24.08
CA PRO A 50 19.02 -8.09 -23.52
C PRO A 50 17.95 -8.02 -24.60
N ILE A 51 16.91 -8.83 -24.46
CA ILE A 51 15.74 -8.75 -25.34
C ILE A 51 15.07 -7.39 -25.13
N GLU A 52 14.85 -6.65 -26.20
CA GLU A 52 14.09 -5.41 -26.15
C GLU A 52 12.61 -5.69 -25.88
N GLY A 53 12.05 -4.95 -24.93
CA GLY A 53 10.63 -5.03 -24.61
C GLY A 53 9.78 -4.48 -25.77
N ILE A 54 8.64 -5.11 -26.00
CA ILE A 54 7.63 -4.62 -26.93
C ILE A 54 6.53 -3.96 -26.11
N SER A 55 6.36 -2.65 -26.25
CA SER A 55 5.32 -1.90 -25.52
C SER A 55 3.94 -2.52 -25.77
N GLY A 56 3.16 -2.66 -24.70
CA GLY A 56 1.85 -3.29 -24.70
C GLY A 56 1.87 -4.82 -24.69
N LEU A 57 3.05 -5.47 -24.81
CA LEU A 57 3.17 -6.92 -24.84
C LEU A 57 4.10 -7.45 -23.75
N ILE A 58 5.35 -6.96 -23.72
CA ILE A 58 6.37 -7.40 -22.77
C ILE A 58 7.24 -6.22 -22.35
N ALA A 59 7.23 -5.91 -21.06
CA ALA A 59 8.24 -5.03 -20.48
C ALA A 59 9.42 -5.89 -20.05
N THR A 60 10.57 -5.69 -20.69
CA THR A 60 11.81 -6.36 -20.28
C THR A 60 12.55 -5.49 -19.25
N PRO A 61 13.15 -6.10 -18.22
CA PRO A 61 14.00 -5.39 -17.27
C PRO A 61 15.08 -4.56 -17.96
N ARG A 62 15.29 -3.34 -17.48
CA ARG A 62 16.33 -2.43 -17.96
C ARG A 62 17.62 -2.74 -17.20
N ARG A 63 18.61 -3.26 -17.91
CA ARG A 63 19.94 -3.50 -17.33
C ARG A 63 20.68 -2.16 -17.16
N CYS A 64 21.29 -1.95 -15.99
CA CYS A 64 22.06 -0.76 -15.65
C CYS A 64 23.23 -1.18 -14.75
N ASP A 65 24.44 -0.69 -14.99
CA ASP A 65 25.65 -1.08 -14.26
C ASP A 65 26.48 0.17 -13.84
N SER A 66 25.84 1.34 -13.78
CA SER A 66 26.43 2.58 -13.25
C SER A 66 25.38 3.60 -12.81
N PRO A 67 25.75 4.61 -11.98
CA PRO A 67 24.83 5.69 -11.60
C PRO A 67 24.26 6.46 -12.79
N ASP A 68 25.03 6.66 -13.86
CA ASP A 68 24.57 7.37 -15.06
C ASP A 68 23.57 6.55 -15.88
N GLU A 69 23.76 5.24 -15.95
CA GLU A 69 22.79 4.34 -16.57
C GLU A 69 21.50 4.26 -15.76
N MET A 70 21.60 4.16 -14.43
CA MET A 70 20.45 4.21 -13.52
C MET A 70 19.66 5.51 -13.68
N ARG A 71 20.35 6.65 -13.79
CA ARG A 71 19.74 7.95 -14.04
C ARG A 71 19.00 7.99 -15.37
N ARG A 72 19.65 7.54 -16.45
CA ARG A 72 19.07 7.49 -17.79
C ARG A 72 17.83 6.60 -17.82
N ALA A 73 17.91 5.40 -17.25
CA ALA A 73 16.81 4.45 -17.23
C ALA A 73 15.63 4.96 -16.39
N ALA A 74 15.90 5.59 -15.23
CA ALA A 74 14.86 6.24 -14.44
C ALA A 74 14.15 7.35 -15.24
N ARG A 75 14.89 8.23 -15.91
CA ARG A 75 14.31 9.27 -16.77
C ARG A 75 13.45 8.70 -17.89
N GLU A 76 13.88 7.62 -18.53
CA GLU A 76 13.09 6.94 -19.56
C GLU A 76 11.78 6.37 -18.99
N MET A 77 11.81 5.73 -17.81
CA MET A 77 10.58 5.24 -17.17
C MET A 77 9.65 6.40 -16.78
N LEU A 78 10.19 7.50 -16.27
CA LEU A 78 9.39 8.68 -15.93
C LEU A 78 8.75 9.32 -17.17
N ARG A 79 9.47 9.37 -18.30
CA ARG A 79 8.99 9.88 -19.58
C ARG A 79 7.78 9.09 -20.11
N THR A 80 7.73 7.78 -19.89
CA THR A 80 6.56 6.95 -20.28
C THR A 80 5.36 7.13 -19.37
N GLY A 81 5.50 7.89 -18.27
CA GLY A 81 4.44 8.15 -17.30
C GLY A 81 4.41 7.16 -16.14
N ALA A 82 5.48 6.39 -15.91
CA ALA A 82 5.59 5.49 -14.76
C ALA A 82 5.29 6.24 -13.44
N HIS A 83 4.56 5.60 -12.53
CA HIS A 83 4.13 6.18 -11.25
C HIS A 83 5.19 6.02 -10.15
N ALA A 84 6.14 5.10 -10.33
CA ALA A 84 7.29 4.88 -9.47
C ALA A 84 8.41 4.20 -10.29
N ILE A 85 9.64 4.22 -9.77
CA ILE A 85 10.77 3.46 -10.33
C ILE A 85 10.94 2.16 -9.55
N LYS A 86 10.90 1.01 -10.22
CA LYS A 86 11.21 -0.29 -9.58
C LYS A 86 12.69 -0.61 -9.72
N ILE A 87 13.36 -0.93 -8.62
CA ILE A 87 14.76 -1.33 -8.55
C ILE A 87 14.85 -2.75 -7.98
N MET A 88 15.69 -3.60 -8.57
CA MET A 88 16.10 -4.88 -8.00
C MET A 88 17.36 -4.66 -7.13
N ALA A 89 17.17 -4.41 -5.84
CA ALA A 89 18.24 -4.03 -4.89
C ALA A 89 18.86 -5.22 -4.14
N GLY A 90 18.39 -6.43 -4.42
CA GLY A 90 18.91 -7.68 -3.90
C GLY A 90 18.53 -8.83 -4.81
N GLY A 91 19.10 -10.00 -4.56
CA GLY A 91 18.77 -11.19 -5.33
C GLY A 91 17.40 -11.77 -5.00
N GLY A 92 16.84 -12.52 -5.94
CA GLY A 92 15.48 -13.01 -5.86
C GLY A 92 15.32 -14.53 -5.86
N CYS A 93 14.05 -14.96 -5.90
CA CYS A 93 13.72 -16.39 -5.91
C CYS A 93 13.62 -16.97 -7.32
N ILE A 94 13.11 -16.18 -8.27
CA ILE A 94 12.74 -16.62 -9.62
C ILE A 94 13.66 -15.92 -10.63
N SER A 95 14.93 -16.29 -10.57
CA SER A 95 15.97 -15.77 -11.46
C SER A 95 17.14 -16.75 -11.53
N PRO A 96 17.87 -16.82 -12.66
CA PRO A 96 18.75 -17.96 -12.92
C PRO A 96 20.06 -17.91 -12.12
N THR A 97 20.61 -16.73 -11.85
CA THR A 97 22.03 -16.58 -11.47
C THR A 97 22.31 -15.98 -10.10
N ASP A 98 21.33 -15.32 -9.48
CA ASP A 98 21.46 -14.64 -8.19
C ASP A 98 20.82 -15.42 -7.03
N GLU A 99 21.31 -15.16 -5.81
CA GLU A 99 20.85 -15.77 -4.57
C GLU A 99 20.17 -14.74 -3.67
N LEU A 100 19.30 -15.21 -2.77
CA LEU A 100 18.55 -14.34 -1.84
C LEU A 100 19.48 -13.48 -0.96
N GLU A 101 20.66 -13.98 -0.66
CA GLU A 101 21.66 -13.31 0.18
C GLU A 101 22.36 -12.16 -0.55
N HIS A 102 22.36 -12.16 -1.89
CA HIS A 102 23.08 -11.16 -2.67
C HIS A 102 22.44 -9.79 -2.50
N THR A 103 23.27 -8.78 -2.22
CA THR A 103 22.91 -7.38 -2.40
C THR A 103 23.17 -6.98 -3.84
N GLN A 104 22.26 -6.21 -4.44
CA GLN A 104 22.39 -5.72 -5.82
C GLN A 104 22.34 -4.19 -5.84
N PHE A 105 23.10 -3.61 -6.75
CA PHE A 105 23.48 -2.21 -6.84
C PHE A 105 24.23 -1.66 -5.63
N THR A 106 25.13 -0.73 -5.90
CA THR A 106 25.69 0.16 -4.90
C THR A 106 24.64 1.16 -4.41
N VAL A 107 24.88 1.77 -3.26
CA VAL A 107 24.04 2.86 -2.74
C VAL A 107 24.01 4.03 -3.72
N GLU A 108 25.13 4.33 -4.39
CA GLU A 108 25.24 5.43 -5.35
C GLU A 108 24.37 5.20 -6.60
N GLU A 109 24.40 3.99 -7.15
CA GLU A 109 23.56 3.61 -8.30
C GLU A 109 22.07 3.72 -8.00
N MET A 110 21.65 3.18 -6.85
CA MET A 110 20.26 3.30 -6.41
C MET A 110 19.89 4.76 -6.15
N ALA A 111 20.77 5.55 -5.52
CA ALA A 111 20.53 6.94 -5.20
C ALA A 111 20.31 7.80 -6.45
N ALA A 112 20.99 7.49 -7.57
CA ALA A 112 20.78 8.17 -8.84
C ALA A 112 19.34 8.00 -9.36
N ALA A 113 18.81 6.77 -9.35
CA ALA A 113 17.41 6.52 -9.74
C ALA A 113 16.42 7.14 -8.73
N CYS A 114 16.70 7.05 -7.44
CA CYS A 114 15.86 7.66 -6.40
C CYS A 114 15.81 9.18 -6.51
N TYR A 115 16.93 9.82 -6.86
CA TYR A 115 16.99 11.26 -7.10
C TYR A 115 16.05 11.67 -8.22
N GLU A 116 16.14 11.02 -9.38
CA GLU A 116 15.28 11.33 -10.54
C GLU A 116 13.80 11.06 -10.27
N ALA A 117 13.45 10.04 -9.46
CA ALA A 117 12.07 9.84 -9.03
C ALA A 117 11.56 11.02 -8.18
N ARG A 118 12.37 11.47 -7.22
CA ARG A 118 12.01 12.56 -6.29
C ARG A 118 11.87 13.91 -6.99
N THR A 119 12.66 14.21 -8.03
CA THR A 119 12.56 15.49 -8.77
C THR A 119 11.21 15.68 -9.46
N VAL A 120 10.45 14.61 -9.65
CA VAL A 120 9.07 14.63 -10.18
C VAL A 120 8.05 14.13 -9.16
N GLU A 121 8.36 14.24 -7.86
CA GLU A 121 7.48 13.94 -6.74
C GLU A 121 7.00 12.48 -6.69
N LYS A 122 7.84 11.55 -7.18
CA LYS A 122 7.59 10.10 -7.16
C LYS A 122 8.60 9.39 -6.29
N ILE A 123 8.35 8.11 -6.04
CA ILE A 123 9.24 7.24 -5.27
C ILE A 123 9.96 6.23 -6.16
N ALA A 124 11.09 5.74 -5.67
CA ALA A 124 11.64 4.46 -6.07
C ALA A 124 11.21 3.37 -5.08
N MET A 125 10.99 2.16 -5.56
CA MET A 125 10.63 0.98 -4.79
C MET A 125 11.67 -0.12 -5.03
N ALA A 126 12.11 -0.81 -3.97
CA ALA A 126 13.20 -1.77 -4.04
C ALA A 126 12.74 -3.19 -3.70
N HIS A 127 12.98 -4.14 -4.62
CA HIS A 127 12.96 -5.56 -4.31
C HIS A 127 14.22 -5.92 -3.51
N VAL A 128 14.07 -6.42 -2.29
CA VAL A 128 15.19 -6.88 -1.47
C VAL A 128 14.72 -7.74 -0.29
N TYR A 129 15.51 -8.74 0.11
CA TYR A 129 15.18 -9.65 1.21
C TYR A 129 15.96 -9.40 2.49
N THR A 130 17.26 -9.15 2.38
CA THR A 130 18.21 -9.17 3.51
C THR A 130 18.30 -7.84 4.24
N PRO A 131 18.64 -7.85 5.55
CA PRO A 131 18.87 -6.63 6.32
C PRO A 131 19.87 -5.68 5.67
N GLN A 132 21.02 -6.19 5.22
CA GLN A 132 22.05 -5.36 4.60
C GLN A 132 21.58 -4.69 3.31
N GLY A 133 20.84 -5.43 2.47
CA GLY A 133 20.24 -4.86 1.26
C GLY A 133 19.18 -3.81 1.57
N ILE A 134 18.35 -4.05 2.60
CA ILE A 134 17.36 -3.06 3.09
C ILE A 134 18.06 -1.79 3.57
N LEU A 135 19.12 -1.91 4.37
CA LEU A 135 19.91 -0.77 4.84
C LEU A 135 20.52 0.02 3.67
N ASN A 136 21.04 -0.66 2.65
CA ASN A 136 21.58 -0.01 1.45
C ASN A 136 20.48 0.74 0.68
N ALA A 137 19.32 0.12 0.48
CA ALA A 137 18.20 0.74 -0.20
C ALA A 137 17.66 1.96 0.58
N VAL A 138 17.55 1.86 1.90
CA VAL A 138 17.17 2.99 2.76
C VAL A 138 18.17 4.14 2.65
N ARG A 139 19.48 3.87 2.68
CA ARG A 139 20.53 4.88 2.49
C ARG A 139 20.45 5.57 1.12
N ALA A 140 20.06 4.83 0.08
CA ALA A 140 19.85 5.39 -1.26
C ALA A 140 18.58 6.28 -1.37
N GLY A 141 17.67 6.17 -0.40
CA GLY A 141 16.46 6.96 -0.31
C GLY A 141 15.28 6.39 -1.10
N VAL A 142 15.12 5.06 -1.12
CA VAL A 142 13.90 4.41 -1.62
C VAL A 142 12.69 4.76 -0.76
N GLY A 143 11.50 4.79 -1.36
CA GLY A 143 10.24 5.09 -0.67
C GLY A 143 9.49 3.85 -0.18
N SER A 144 9.76 2.66 -0.76
CA SER A 144 9.23 1.39 -0.28
C SER A 144 10.19 0.22 -0.49
N ILE A 145 10.13 -0.73 0.45
CA ILE A 145 10.80 -2.04 0.38
C ILE A 145 9.75 -3.10 0.07
N GLU A 146 10.00 -3.87 -0.97
CA GLU A 146 9.18 -5.01 -1.37
C GLU A 146 9.77 -6.30 -0.79
N HIS A 147 8.91 -7.21 -0.34
CA HIS A 147 9.26 -8.51 0.27
C HIS A 147 9.87 -8.38 1.68
N GLY A 148 11.17 -8.09 1.77
CA GLY A 148 11.93 -7.97 3.03
C GLY A 148 11.71 -9.14 4.00
N ASN A 149 11.71 -10.38 3.50
CA ASN A 149 11.37 -11.55 4.33
C ASN A 149 12.38 -11.81 5.46
N PHE A 150 13.58 -11.24 5.40
CA PHE A 150 14.58 -11.37 6.46
C PHE A 150 14.78 -10.06 7.24
N LEU A 151 13.79 -9.17 7.23
CA LEU A 151 13.78 -7.94 8.04
C LEU A 151 14.12 -8.24 9.51
N ASP A 152 15.08 -7.50 10.04
CA ASP A 152 15.50 -7.52 11.44
C ASP A 152 15.22 -6.17 12.11
N GLU A 153 15.51 -6.08 13.40
CA GLU A 153 15.24 -4.91 14.22
C GLU A 153 16.02 -3.67 13.75
N GLU A 154 17.28 -3.84 13.31
CA GLU A 154 18.13 -2.74 12.84
C GLU A 154 17.60 -2.16 11.52
N SER A 155 17.37 -3.03 10.53
CA SER A 155 16.84 -2.63 9.23
C SER A 155 15.42 -2.07 9.34
N ALA A 156 14.59 -2.60 10.24
CA ALA A 156 13.29 -2.03 10.56
C ALA A 156 13.39 -0.64 11.21
N ALA A 157 14.32 -0.44 12.16
CA ALA A 157 14.53 0.88 12.76
C ALA A 157 14.98 1.92 11.72
N ALA A 158 15.87 1.53 10.80
CA ALA A 158 16.31 2.39 9.70
C ALA A 158 15.14 2.75 8.76
N MET A 159 14.32 1.78 8.36
CA MET A 159 13.11 2.04 7.57
C MET A 159 12.15 3.00 8.28
N ARG A 160 11.94 2.81 9.59
CA ARG A 160 11.07 3.67 10.40
C ARG A 160 11.58 5.11 10.42
N ALA A 161 12.86 5.30 10.68
CA ALA A 161 13.51 6.61 10.74
C ALA A 161 13.42 7.36 9.40
N ALA A 162 13.59 6.64 8.29
CA ALA A 162 13.49 7.20 6.94
C ALA A 162 12.05 7.30 6.40
N GLY A 163 11.05 6.83 7.15
CA GLY A 163 9.64 6.86 6.71
C GLY A 163 9.30 5.92 5.54
N VAL A 164 10.12 4.89 5.32
CA VAL A 164 10.00 3.95 4.20
C VAL A 164 8.86 2.96 4.46
N HIS A 165 8.06 2.71 3.42
CA HIS A 165 6.96 1.75 3.50
C HIS A 165 7.46 0.31 3.38
N PHE A 166 6.86 -0.61 4.14
CA PHE A 166 7.17 -2.04 4.06
C PHE A 166 6.05 -2.78 3.33
N VAL A 167 6.36 -3.46 2.22
CA VAL A 167 5.38 -4.14 1.36
C VAL A 167 5.69 -5.65 1.30
N PRO A 168 5.30 -6.42 2.33
CA PRO A 168 5.43 -7.87 2.31
C PRO A 168 4.40 -8.50 1.35
N THR A 169 4.79 -9.62 0.75
CA THR A 169 4.06 -10.36 -0.29
C THR A 169 3.95 -11.85 0.05
N LEU A 170 3.40 -12.16 1.22
CA LEU A 170 3.43 -13.51 1.80
C LEU A 170 2.80 -14.58 0.89
N THR A 171 1.73 -14.19 0.20
CA THR A 171 0.92 -15.05 -0.67
C THR A 171 1.74 -15.73 -1.76
N THR A 172 2.68 -15.02 -2.40
CA THR A 172 3.44 -15.59 -3.52
C THR A 172 4.28 -16.78 -3.06
N TYR A 173 4.88 -16.71 -1.87
CA TYR A 173 5.71 -17.79 -1.34
C TYR A 173 4.88 -19.02 -0.96
N GLU A 174 3.71 -18.82 -0.35
CA GLU A 174 2.78 -19.93 -0.04
C GLU A 174 2.34 -20.65 -1.32
N LEU A 175 1.95 -19.89 -2.35
CA LEU A 175 1.45 -20.46 -3.59
C LEU A 175 2.55 -21.14 -4.42
N ILE A 176 3.72 -20.52 -4.55
CA ILE A 176 4.84 -21.12 -5.28
C ILE A 176 5.40 -22.33 -4.54
N SER A 177 5.46 -22.30 -3.21
CA SER A 177 5.85 -23.46 -2.40
C SER A 177 4.90 -24.64 -2.62
N ALA A 178 3.58 -24.39 -2.72
CA ALA A 178 2.58 -25.43 -2.89
C ALA A 178 2.43 -25.94 -4.35
N PHE A 179 2.56 -25.06 -5.33
CA PHE A 179 2.17 -25.36 -6.72
C PHE A 179 3.29 -25.17 -7.74
N GLY A 180 4.42 -24.57 -7.36
CA GLY A 180 5.47 -24.15 -8.29
C GLY A 180 6.08 -25.30 -9.10
N GLU A 181 6.23 -26.48 -8.50
CA GLU A 181 6.72 -27.68 -9.20
C GLU A 181 5.79 -28.06 -10.37
N SER A 182 4.47 -28.06 -10.14
CA SER A 182 3.48 -28.35 -11.20
C SER A 182 3.41 -27.28 -12.29
N GLN A 183 3.96 -26.09 -12.02
CA GLN A 183 4.08 -24.98 -12.98
C GLN A 183 5.46 -24.94 -13.65
N GLY A 184 6.32 -25.94 -13.42
CA GLY A 184 7.64 -26.06 -14.06
C GLY A 184 8.75 -25.22 -13.42
N ILE A 185 8.55 -24.71 -12.19
CA ILE A 185 9.60 -23.97 -11.48
C ILE A 185 10.68 -24.97 -11.03
N PRO A 186 11.97 -24.77 -11.41
CA PRO A 186 13.05 -25.66 -11.03
C PRO A 186 13.23 -25.79 -9.52
N ARG A 187 13.65 -26.98 -9.06
CA ARG A 187 13.83 -27.29 -7.63
C ARG A 187 14.73 -26.30 -6.90
N HIS A 188 15.85 -25.88 -7.52
CA HIS A 188 16.76 -24.92 -6.88
C HIS A 188 16.10 -23.55 -6.63
N MET A 189 15.16 -23.11 -7.49
CA MET A 189 14.37 -21.89 -7.24
C MET A 189 13.31 -22.12 -6.16
N LEU A 190 12.69 -23.31 -6.11
CA LEU A 190 11.75 -23.67 -5.03
C LEU A 190 12.44 -23.69 -3.65
N GLU A 191 13.70 -24.08 -3.58
CA GLU A 191 14.51 -24.01 -2.36
C GLU A 191 14.68 -22.56 -1.88
N LYS A 192 14.95 -21.62 -2.80
CA LYS A 192 14.96 -20.17 -2.50
C LYS A 192 13.58 -19.71 -2.00
N ILE A 193 12.50 -20.09 -2.69
CA ILE A 193 11.12 -19.74 -2.28
C ILE A 193 10.83 -20.22 -0.85
N ASN A 194 11.17 -21.46 -0.52
CA ASN A 194 10.92 -22.02 0.81
C ASN A 194 11.75 -21.32 1.89
N LYS A 195 12.99 -20.90 1.57
CA LYS A 195 13.82 -20.09 2.46
C LYS A 195 13.20 -18.72 2.72
N ALA A 196 12.77 -18.01 1.67
CA ALA A 196 12.06 -16.73 1.81
C ALA A 196 10.74 -16.89 2.59
N ARG A 197 9.97 -17.94 2.32
CA ARG A 197 8.72 -18.27 3.01
C ARG A 197 8.90 -18.37 4.52
N ALA A 198 9.96 -19.05 4.98
CA ALA A 198 10.25 -19.25 6.40
C ALA A 198 10.47 -17.92 7.16
N GLY A 199 11.00 -16.89 6.49
CA GLY A 199 11.21 -15.56 7.08
C GLY A 199 9.96 -14.67 7.12
N GLY A 200 9.00 -14.88 6.22
CA GLY A 200 7.91 -13.92 5.96
C GLY A 200 7.02 -13.62 7.18
N ARG A 201 6.72 -14.63 8.01
CA ARG A 201 5.93 -14.39 9.23
C ARG A 201 6.71 -13.55 10.25
N ARG A 202 7.99 -13.89 10.47
CA ARG A 202 8.87 -13.19 11.42
C ARG A 202 9.08 -11.74 11.01
N SER A 203 9.32 -11.46 9.72
CA SER A 203 9.50 -10.09 9.24
C SER A 203 8.28 -9.21 9.52
N LEU A 204 7.07 -9.78 9.44
CA LEU A 204 5.83 -9.08 9.75
C LEU A 204 5.69 -8.78 11.26
N GLU A 205 6.14 -9.68 12.12
CA GLU A 205 6.19 -9.49 13.58
C GLU A 205 7.18 -8.38 13.96
N VAL A 206 8.38 -8.39 13.37
CA VAL A 206 9.41 -7.34 13.53
C VAL A 206 8.90 -5.99 13.04
N ALA A 207 8.31 -5.94 11.83
CA ALA A 207 7.74 -4.71 11.27
C ALA A 207 6.65 -4.11 12.16
N ARG A 208 5.79 -4.95 12.76
CA ARG A 208 4.77 -4.51 13.72
C ARG A 208 5.41 -3.95 14.99
N ALA A 209 6.41 -4.64 15.55
CA ALA A 209 7.10 -4.20 16.77
C ALA A 209 7.82 -2.86 16.57
N ALA A 210 8.44 -2.64 15.41
CA ALA A 210 9.08 -1.37 15.03
C ALA A 210 8.07 -0.25 14.62
N GLY A 211 6.78 -0.59 14.53
CA GLY A 211 5.73 0.34 14.10
C GLY A 211 5.90 0.82 12.65
N LEU A 212 6.35 -0.05 11.75
CA LEU A 212 6.46 0.29 10.33
C LEU A 212 5.10 0.54 9.69
N LYS A 213 5.11 1.35 8.62
CA LYS A 213 3.97 1.50 7.72
C LYS A 213 3.89 0.25 6.83
N ILE A 214 3.12 -0.74 7.28
CA ILE A 214 2.94 -2.02 6.57
C ILE A 214 1.84 -1.89 5.50
N CYS A 215 2.22 -2.14 4.25
CA CYS A 215 1.39 -2.15 3.06
C CYS A 215 0.93 -3.57 2.68
N SER A 216 0.03 -3.67 1.70
CA SER A 216 -0.36 -4.94 1.09
C SER A 216 -0.02 -5.07 -0.38
N GLY A 217 0.83 -6.05 -0.70
CA GLY A 217 1.12 -6.53 -2.05
C GLY A 217 1.01 -8.06 -2.09
N SER A 218 0.66 -8.63 -3.24
CA SER A 218 0.48 -10.08 -3.37
C SER A 218 1.62 -10.76 -4.14
N ASP A 219 2.14 -10.09 -5.17
CA ASP A 219 3.21 -10.57 -6.08
C ASP A 219 2.97 -11.96 -6.67
N VAL A 220 1.70 -12.30 -6.88
CA VAL A 220 1.30 -13.62 -7.35
C VAL A 220 1.47 -13.71 -8.86
N LEU A 221 2.02 -14.83 -9.33
CA LEU A 221 2.38 -15.04 -10.73
C LEU A 221 1.37 -15.90 -11.48
N ALA A 222 1.29 -15.70 -12.80
CA ALA A 222 0.61 -16.59 -13.75
C ALA A 222 -0.81 -17.03 -13.33
N SER A 223 -1.08 -18.34 -13.41
CA SER A 223 -2.36 -18.98 -13.11
C SER A 223 -2.81 -18.84 -11.66
N MET A 224 -1.90 -18.45 -10.75
CA MET A 224 -2.18 -18.33 -9.32
C MET A 224 -2.86 -16.99 -8.95
N GLN A 225 -2.93 -16.02 -9.89
CA GLN A 225 -3.53 -14.69 -9.71
C GLN A 225 -4.90 -14.63 -9.01
N PRO A 226 -5.82 -15.61 -9.13
CA PRO A 226 -7.07 -15.62 -8.37
C PRO A 226 -6.89 -15.62 -6.85
N ALA A 227 -5.77 -16.15 -6.33
CA ALA A 227 -5.52 -16.31 -4.90
C ALA A 227 -4.90 -15.07 -4.21
N LYS A 228 -4.69 -13.95 -4.93
CA LYS A 228 -4.07 -12.72 -4.38
C LYS A 228 -4.72 -12.15 -3.11
N ALA A 229 -6.01 -12.43 -2.88
CA ALA A 229 -6.72 -11.97 -1.68
C ALA A 229 -6.29 -12.72 -0.41
N MET A 230 -5.63 -13.87 -0.53
CA MET A 230 -5.07 -14.64 0.59
C MET A 230 -4.10 -13.80 1.44
N GLU A 231 -3.47 -12.77 0.84
CA GLU A 231 -2.54 -11.87 1.52
C GLU A 231 -3.15 -11.25 2.78
N LEU A 232 -4.43 -10.88 2.72
CA LEU A 232 -5.12 -10.28 3.86
C LEU A 232 -5.31 -11.28 4.99
N SER A 233 -5.62 -12.53 4.67
CA SER A 233 -5.78 -13.61 5.66
C SER A 233 -4.44 -13.92 6.32
N LEU A 234 -3.35 -14.03 5.54
CA LEU A 234 -2.00 -14.27 6.06
C LEU A 234 -1.55 -13.12 6.98
N LYS A 235 -1.82 -11.88 6.60
CA LYS A 235 -1.53 -10.70 7.45
C LYS A 235 -2.39 -10.66 8.70
N ALA A 236 -3.67 -10.97 8.60
CA ALA A 236 -4.58 -10.96 9.74
C ALA A 236 -4.15 -11.98 10.81
N ALA A 237 -3.58 -13.12 10.42
CA ALA A 237 -3.05 -14.12 11.34
C ALA A 237 -1.84 -13.65 12.19
N VAL A 238 -1.23 -12.52 11.83
CA VAL A 238 -0.10 -11.93 12.57
C VAL A 238 -0.49 -10.58 13.17
N LEU A 239 -1.08 -9.69 12.36
CA LEU A 239 -1.36 -8.30 12.72
C LEU A 239 -2.76 -8.10 13.34
N GLY A 240 -3.65 -9.08 13.19
CA GLY A 240 -5.09 -8.91 13.43
C GLY A 240 -5.82 -8.32 12.22
N ALA A 241 -7.14 -8.59 12.14
CA ALA A 241 -7.97 -8.23 10.98
C ALA A 241 -7.98 -6.73 10.67
N HIS A 242 -8.08 -5.88 11.69
CA HIS A 242 -8.11 -4.42 11.51
C HIS A 242 -6.83 -3.89 10.85
N ALA A 243 -5.66 -4.30 11.34
CA ALA A 243 -4.38 -3.87 10.78
C ALA A 243 -4.16 -4.43 9.36
N ALA A 244 -4.59 -5.66 9.08
CA ALA A 244 -4.57 -6.23 7.73
C ALA A 244 -5.41 -5.40 6.74
N ILE A 245 -6.62 -4.98 7.12
CA ILE A 245 -7.48 -4.12 6.30
C ILE A 245 -6.81 -2.75 6.08
N LEU A 246 -6.25 -2.14 7.14
CA LEU A 246 -5.53 -0.86 7.02
C LEU A 246 -4.35 -0.95 6.05
N SER A 247 -3.61 -2.07 6.05
CA SER A 247 -2.46 -2.29 5.16
C SER A 247 -2.84 -2.21 3.68
N ALA A 248 -4.03 -2.69 3.29
CA ALA A 248 -4.50 -2.68 1.92
C ALA A 248 -5.32 -1.44 1.52
N THR A 249 -5.59 -0.55 2.48
CA THR A 249 -6.42 0.65 2.28
C THR A 249 -5.62 1.90 2.56
N ARG A 250 -5.67 2.43 3.79
CA ARG A 250 -5.02 3.67 4.20
C ARG A 250 -3.51 3.65 3.96
N THR A 251 -2.83 2.58 4.37
CA THR A 251 -1.37 2.52 4.25
C THR A 251 -0.92 2.38 2.79
N ASN A 252 -1.63 1.58 1.97
CA ASN A 252 -1.39 1.51 0.53
C ASN A 252 -1.65 2.85 -0.18
N ALA A 253 -2.68 3.60 0.20
CA ALA A 253 -2.89 4.95 -0.33
C ALA A 253 -1.71 5.88 0.01
N ALA A 254 -1.27 5.85 1.26
CA ALA A 254 -0.13 6.64 1.73
C ALA A 254 1.19 6.33 1.01
N SER A 255 1.41 5.06 0.64
CA SER A 255 2.63 4.64 -0.06
C SER A 255 2.85 5.27 -1.45
N PHE A 256 1.87 6.04 -1.94
CA PHE A 256 1.89 6.68 -3.25
C PHE A 256 1.63 8.19 -3.21
N GLY A 257 1.61 8.81 -2.04
CA GLY A 257 1.26 10.23 -1.93
C GLY A 257 -0.20 10.49 -2.32
N MET A 258 -1.08 9.49 -2.29
CA MET A 258 -2.52 9.68 -2.59
C MET A 258 -3.20 10.58 -1.56
N GLU A 259 -2.60 10.74 -0.38
CA GLU A 259 -2.95 11.74 0.64
C GLU A 259 -2.73 13.19 0.18
N GLY A 260 -1.80 13.40 -0.75
CA GLY A 260 -1.50 14.69 -1.35
C GLY A 260 -2.47 15.09 -2.46
N ILE A 261 -3.44 14.22 -2.81
CA ILE A 261 -4.45 14.56 -3.81
C ILE A 261 -5.29 15.71 -3.28
N PRO A 262 -5.34 16.86 -3.99
CA PRO A 262 -6.07 18.02 -3.50
C PRO A 262 -7.57 17.71 -3.45
N ARG A 263 -8.22 18.14 -2.37
CA ARG A 263 -9.68 17.98 -2.20
C ARG A 263 -10.45 19.02 -3.00
N ILE A 264 -10.43 18.85 -4.31
CA ILE A 264 -11.12 19.69 -5.28
C ILE A 264 -11.99 18.82 -6.20
N SER A 265 -13.09 19.37 -6.73
CA SER A 265 -14.08 18.59 -7.49
C SER A 265 -13.47 17.79 -8.65
N ARG A 266 -12.47 18.34 -9.36
CA ARG A 266 -11.77 17.64 -10.45
C ARG A 266 -11.00 16.39 -10.01
N ALA A 267 -10.57 16.35 -8.75
CA ALA A 267 -9.75 15.28 -8.18
C ALA A 267 -10.56 14.31 -7.31
N GLN A 268 -11.85 14.58 -7.09
CA GLN A 268 -12.72 13.78 -6.21
C GLN A 268 -12.74 12.30 -6.57
N LYS A 269 -12.72 11.95 -7.87
CA LYS A 269 -12.66 10.55 -8.35
C LYS A 269 -11.37 9.81 -7.97
N MET A 270 -10.35 10.54 -7.53
CA MET A 270 -9.03 10.00 -7.15
C MET A 270 -8.84 9.96 -5.62
N ASP A 271 -9.75 10.54 -4.84
CA ASP A 271 -9.65 10.61 -3.37
C ASP A 271 -10.04 9.28 -2.71
N ALA A 272 -9.05 8.37 -2.68
CA ALA A 272 -9.19 7.09 -2.02
C ALA A 272 -9.36 7.23 -0.50
N LEU A 273 -8.76 8.24 0.14
CA LEU A 273 -8.80 8.38 1.60
C LEU A 273 -10.19 8.77 2.10
N SER A 274 -10.84 9.74 1.45
CA SER A 274 -12.22 10.11 1.79
C SER A 274 -13.18 8.94 1.53
N SER A 275 -12.95 8.16 0.47
CA SER A 275 -13.74 6.96 0.18
C SER A 275 -13.61 5.90 1.29
N GLN A 276 -12.39 5.65 1.77
CA GLN A 276 -12.13 4.71 2.86
C GLN A 276 -12.68 5.23 4.20
N ALA A 277 -12.51 6.53 4.49
CA ALA A 277 -13.04 7.17 5.69
C ALA A 277 -14.57 7.05 5.75
N ASN A 278 -15.25 7.25 4.62
CA ASN A 278 -16.68 7.05 4.50
C ASN A 278 -17.08 5.61 4.88
N ILE A 279 -16.48 4.58 4.25
CA ILE A 279 -16.75 3.17 4.56
C ILE A 279 -16.47 2.85 6.04
N ALA A 280 -15.37 3.38 6.60
CA ALA A 280 -15.01 3.20 8.00
C ALA A 280 -16.07 3.78 8.95
N GLY A 281 -16.57 4.99 8.67
CA GLY A 281 -17.65 5.62 9.45
C GLY A 281 -18.94 4.80 9.43
N TYR A 282 -19.33 4.29 8.26
CA TYR A 282 -20.47 3.40 8.13
C TYR A 282 -20.29 2.10 8.94
N LYS A 283 -19.15 1.41 8.77
CA LYS A 283 -18.90 0.12 9.44
C LYS A 283 -18.75 0.28 10.96
N ALA A 284 -18.17 1.38 11.44
CA ALA A 284 -18.04 1.66 12.87
C ALA A 284 -19.42 1.68 13.56
N VAL A 285 -20.42 2.30 12.92
CA VAL A 285 -21.79 2.33 13.45
C VAL A 285 -22.44 0.95 13.43
N LEU A 286 -22.24 0.15 12.38
CA LEU A 286 -22.78 -1.22 12.34
C LEU A 286 -22.18 -2.09 13.46
N ILE A 287 -20.88 -1.99 13.71
CA ILE A 287 -20.23 -2.70 14.82
C ILE A 287 -20.82 -2.22 16.16
N ALA A 288 -21.04 -0.92 16.33
CA ALA A 288 -21.67 -0.38 17.52
C ALA A 288 -23.12 -0.88 17.69
N ALA A 289 -23.89 -0.98 16.61
CA ALA A 289 -25.26 -1.50 16.64
C ALA A 289 -25.33 -3.00 16.96
N GLU A 290 -24.36 -3.78 16.49
CA GLU A 290 -24.22 -5.20 16.81
C GLU A 290 -23.78 -5.44 18.26
N SER A 291 -22.91 -4.57 18.79
CA SER A 291 -22.30 -4.76 20.12
C SER A 291 -23.12 -4.15 21.25
N LEU A 292 -24.00 -3.19 20.96
CA LEU A 292 -24.80 -2.50 21.97
C LEU A 292 -26.00 -3.36 22.39
N PRO A 293 -26.23 -3.65 23.68
CA PRO A 293 -27.39 -4.42 24.15
C PRO A 293 -28.68 -3.57 24.18
N LYS A 294 -28.85 -2.70 23.18
CA LYS A 294 -29.97 -1.77 23.06
C LYS A 294 -30.21 -1.45 21.60
N PHE A 295 -31.49 -1.43 21.21
CA PHE A 295 -31.87 -1.02 19.86
C PHE A 295 -31.50 0.44 19.59
N PHE A 296 -31.03 0.70 18.37
CA PHE A 296 -30.79 2.06 17.89
C PHE A 296 -32.09 2.87 17.79
N PRO A 297 -33.15 2.39 17.12
CA PRO A 297 -34.41 3.11 17.08
C PRO A 297 -35.17 2.99 18.39
N MET A 298 -36.10 3.93 18.60
CA MET A 298 -37.16 3.74 19.58
C MET A 298 -38.13 2.68 19.05
N LEU A 299 -38.48 1.70 19.89
CA LEU A 299 -39.46 0.68 19.55
C LEU A 299 -40.55 0.64 20.63
N MET A 300 -41.81 0.65 20.19
CA MET A 300 -42.94 0.29 21.03
C MET A 300 -43.21 -1.19 20.85
N THR A 301 -43.12 -1.95 21.93
CA THR A 301 -43.34 -3.41 21.92
C THR A 301 -44.44 -3.78 22.91
N ALA A 302 -44.92 -5.02 22.86
CA ALA A 302 -45.88 -5.53 23.85
C ALA A 302 -45.34 -5.48 25.30
N ALA A 303 -44.02 -5.53 25.48
CA ALA A 303 -43.36 -5.46 26.78
C ALA A 303 -43.11 -4.02 27.26
N GLY A 304 -43.48 -3.00 26.47
CA GLY A 304 -43.25 -1.59 26.77
C GLY A 304 -42.36 -0.89 25.75
N THR A 305 -41.95 0.33 26.08
CA THR A 305 -41.16 1.20 25.20
C THR A 305 -39.67 1.01 25.44
N VAL A 306 -38.94 0.64 24.39
CA VAL A 306 -37.48 0.72 24.37
C VAL A 306 -37.10 2.06 23.76
N PHE A 307 -36.51 2.95 24.56
CA PHE A 307 -36.01 4.23 24.08
C PHE A 307 -34.87 4.05 23.08
N ALA A 308 -34.71 4.97 22.13
CA ALA A 308 -33.61 4.97 21.17
C ALA A 308 -32.23 4.96 21.86
N ALA A 309 -31.23 4.41 21.19
CA ALA A 309 -29.84 4.53 21.60
C ALA A 309 -29.37 5.98 21.51
N ARG A 310 -28.43 6.36 22.38
CA ARG A 310 -27.76 7.66 22.35
C ARG A 310 -26.34 7.46 21.83
N ALA A 311 -26.03 8.05 20.69
CA ALA A 311 -24.72 7.94 20.04
C ALA A 311 -24.03 9.30 20.06
N LEU A 312 -22.77 9.33 20.51
CA LEU A 312 -21.89 10.49 20.41
C LEU A 312 -20.80 10.18 19.39
N VAL A 313 -20.68 11.02 18.36
CA VAL A 313 -19.59 10.95 17.38
C VAL A 313 -18.61 12.08 17.64
N ILE A 314 -17.37 11.71 17.98
CA ILE A 314 -16.27 12.66 18.23
C ILE A 314 -15.42 12.75 16.96
N GLY A 315 -15.29 13.96 16.43
CA GLY A 315 -14.70 14.26 15.13
C GLY A 315 -15.72 14.12 14.00
N ALA A 316 -15.95 15.21 13.27
CA ALA A 316 -16.86 15.32 12.14
C ALA A 316 -16.09 15.58 10.82
N GLY A 317 -15.02 14.81 10.59
CA GLY A 317 -14.47 14.61 9.24
C GLY A 317 -15.36 13.67 8.41
N VAL A 318 -14.91 13.27 7.21
CA VAL A 318 -15.69 12.38 6.31
C VAL A 318 -16.21 11.11 7.00
N ALA A 319 -15.37 10.45 7.81
CA ALA A 319 -15.78 9.27 8.59
C ALA A 319 -16.84 9.61 9.65
N GLY A 320 -16.65 10.71 10.38
CA GLY A 320 -17.56 11.16 11.42
C GLY A 320 -18.93 11.55 10.89
N LEU A 321 -18.96 12.33 9.81
CA LEU A 321 -20.20 12.70 9.12
C LEU A 321 -20.94 11.47 8.59
N GLN A 322 -20.23 10.50 8.01
CA GLN A 322 -20.86 9.24 7.61
C GLN A 322 -21.39 8.44 8.82
N ALA A 323 -20.64 8.39 9.93
CA ALA A 323 -21.09 7.74 11.15
C ALA A 323 -22.37 8.41 11.69
N ILE A 324 -22.41 9.74 11.73
CA ILE A 324 -23.60 10.50 12.12
C ILE A 324 -24.81 10.14 11.24
N ALA A 325 -24.63 10.22 9.92
CA ALA A 325 -25.69 9.89 8.97
C ALA A 325 -26.20 8.45 9.12
N THR A 326 -25.27 7.50 9.32
CA THR A 326 -25.60 6.08 9.47
C THR A 326 -26.33 5.80 10.78
N ALA A 327 -25.83 6.31 11.91
CA ALA A 327 -26.47 6.14 13.21
C ALA A 327 -27.87 6.76 13.24
N ARG A 328 -28.04 7.91 12.56
CA ARG A 328 -29.34 8.57 12.44
C ARG A 328 -30.32 7.75 11.61
N ARG A 329 -29.89 7.19 10.48
CA ARG A 329 -30.70 6.28 9.63
C ARG A 329 -31.13 5.02 10.37
N LEU A 330 -30.29 4.50 11.27
CA LEU A 330 -30.63 3.39 12.14
C LEU A 330 -31.58 3.78 13.29
N GLY A 331 -31.90 5.07 13.45
CA GLY A 331 -32.89 5.56 14.41
C GLY A 331 -32.35 6.01 15.76
N ALA A 332 -31.03 6.07 15.94
CA ALA A 332 -30.43 6.59 17.17
C ALA A 332 -30.69 8.10 17.36
N GLN A 333 -30.64 8.53 18.61
CA GLN A 333 -30.42 9.93 18.96
C GLN A 333 -28.92 10.21 18.87
N VAL A 334 -28.53 11.12 17.97
CA VAL A 334 -27.12 11.33 17.64
C VAL A 334 -26.69 12.73 18.06
N TRP A 335 -25.53 12.80 18.71
CA TRP A 335 -24.78 14.01 18.96
C TRP A 335 -23.45 13.95 18.21
N GLY A 336 -23.01 15.08 17.67
CA GLY A 336 -21.70 15.23 17.04
C GLY A 336 -20.88 16.29 17.76
N TYR A 337 -19.57 16.09 17.83
CA TYR A 337 -18.63 17.07 18.35
C TYR A 337 -17.41 17.16 17.44
N ASP A 338 -16.93 18.37 17.16
CA ASP A 338 -15.66 18.63 16.48
C ASP A 338 -15.06 19.92 17.05
N VAL A 339 -13.73 20.02 17.03
CA VAL A 339 -13.02 21.24 17.45
C VAL A 339 -13.19 22.39 16.45
N ARG A 340 -13.52 22.06 15.19
CA ARG A 340 -13.74 23.03 14.12
C ARG A 340 -15.18 23.57 14.17
N PRO A 341 -15.39 24.88 14.36
CA PRO A 341 -16.73 25.46 14.47
C PRO A 341 -17.54 25.37 13.17
N ILE A 342 -16.88 25.41 12.01
CA ILE A 342 -17.53 25.34 10.68
C ILE A 342 -18.29 24.03 10.44
N VAL A 343 -17.96 22.98 11.20
CA VAL A 343 -18.54 21.65 11.02
C VAL A 343 -19.90 21.51 11.70
N LYS A 344 -20.27 22.47 12.56
CA LYS A 344 -21.56 22.49 13.26
C LYS A 344 -22.73 22.36 12.29
N GLU A 345 -22.78 23.21 11.26
CA GLU A 345 -23.84 23.18 10.25
C GLU A 345 -23.90 21.83 9.52
N GLN A 346 -22.73 21.22 9.26
CA GLN A 346 -22.66 19.91 8.60
C GLN A 346 -23.25 18.81 9.47
N VAL A 347 -22.93 18.79 10.78
CA VAL A 347 -23.50 17.84 11.76
C VAL A 347 -25.01 18.01 11.87
N GLU A 348 -25.48 19.26 11.97
CA GLU A 348 -26.90 19.58 12.11
C GLU A 348 -27.70 19.25 10.83
N SER A 349 -27.11 19.46 9.65
CA SER A 349 -27.72 19.10 8.36
C SER A 349 -28.02 17.60 8.23
N LEU A 350 -27.26 16.76 8.93
CA LEU A 350 -27.47 15.31 9.00
C LEU A 350 -28.47 14.89 10.09
N GLY A 351 -29.08 15.85 10.79
CA GLY A 351 -30.12 15.63 11.80
C GLY A 351 -29.59 15.22 13.17
N ALA A 352 -28.32 15.46 13.46
CA ALA A 352 -27.71 15.29 14.79
C ALA A 352 -27.61 16.61 15.55
N LYS A 353 -27.47 16.54 16.87
CA LYS A 353 -27.24 17.72 17.72
C LYS A 353 -25.74 17.98 17.86
N PHE A 354 -25.28 19.21 17.62
CA PHE A 354 -23.89 19.57 17.89
C PHE A 354 -23.68 19.80 19.39
N LEU A 355 -22.64 19.19 19.96
CA LEU A 355 -22.19 19.48 21.32
C LEU A 355 -21.14 20.58 21.27
N GLU A 356 -21.32 21.63 22.06
CA GLU A 356 -20.34 22.70 22.20
C GLU A 356 -19.56 22.53 23.51
N PHE A 357 -18.24 22.56 23.41
CA PHE A 357 -17.35 22.66 24.57
C PHE A 357 -16.50 23.91 24.38
N ASP A 358 -16.50 24.80 25.36
CA ASP A 358 -15.61 25.96 25.36
C ASP A 358 -14.19 25.51 25.77
N LEU A 359 -13.35 25.25 24.77
CA LEU A 359 -11.98 24.76 24.95
C LEU A 359 -10.91 25.85 24.77
N GLY A 360 -11.29 27.11 24.52
CA GLY A 360 -10.33 28.22 24.39
C GLY A 360 -9.35 28.14 23.22
N VAL A 361 -9.58 27.29 22.22
CA VAL A 361 -8.70 27.13 21.05
C VAL A 361 -9.18 28.05 19.92
N ALA A 362 -8.47 29.16 19.69
CA ALA A 362 -8.65 29.95 18.48
C ALA A 362 -7.91 29.27 17.30
N ASP A 363 -8.56 29.18 16.14
CA ASP A 363 -7.94 28.76 14.87
C ASP A 363 -7.57 27.26 14.77
N ALA A 364 -8.53 26.37 15.05
CA ALA A 364 -8.35 24.92 15.12
C ALA A 364 -8.31 24.17 13.75
N GLU A 365 -8.41 24.87 12.61
CA GLU A 365 -8.49 24.27 11.27
C GLU A 365 -7.20 24.51 10.45
N ASP A 366 -6.72 23.47 9.75
CA ASP A 366 -5.57 23.56 8.85
C ASP A 366 -5.97 23.95 7.41
N LYS A 367 -4.97 24.17 6.54
CA LYS A 367 -5.20 24.54 5.12
C LYS A 367 -5.93 23.45 4.31
N GLY A 368 -5.99 22.22 4.81
CA GLY A 368 -6.67 21.08 4.19
C GLY A 368 -8.08 20.82 4.75
N GLY A 369 -8.54 21.68 5.66
CA GLY A 369 -9.83 21.57 6.33
C GLY A 369 -9.87 20.49 7.42
N TYR A 370 -8.72 20.02 7.93
CA TYR A 370 -8.66 19.13 9.09
C TYR A 370 -8.41 19.90 10.38
N ALA A 371 -8.65 19.24 11.52
CA ALA A 371 -8.25 19.80 12.81
C ALA A 371 -6.72 19.86 12.92
N LYS A 372 -6.17 21.00 13.37
CA LYS A 372 -4.76 21.11 13.75
C LYS A 372 -4.48 20.17 14.93
N ALA A 373 -3.29 19.57 14.97
CA ALA A 373 -2.82 18.87 16.16
C ALA A 373 -2.63 19.90 17.29
N LEU A 374 -3.22 19.62 18.46
CA LEU A 374 -3.08 20.43 19.68
C LEU A 374 -1.79 20.08 20.42
#